data_AF-A0ABD5XZ49-F1
#
_entry.id   AF-A0ABD5XZ49-F1
#
_cell.length_a   1.000
_cell.length_b   1.000
_cell.length_c   1.000
_cell.angle_alpha   90.00
_cell.angle_beta   90.00
_cell.angle_gamma   90.00
#
_symmetry.space_group_name_H-M   'P 1'
#
loop_
_entity.id
_entity.type
_entity.pdbx_description
1 polymer ?
#
loop_
_entity_poly.entity_id
_entity_poly.type
_entity_poly.pdbx_seq_one_letter_code
_entity_poly.pdbx_strand_id
1 'polypeptide(L)'
;MIELSAGDSDAVPTDARDGVDGLDADAPRIVSVSDLHGYLGDARRALTTLGDHPDYDPLVEADDEGRLHWAAGDESVLVVNGDLVDRGPDNEGVIELVERLAREAPPGHVRVTLGNHEWGVLFRDLVNWEAWFSGQRTDAERRQLCEAVERGGLVAAYEGYNFTYAHAGLVTDYEAADLNDRLVDAALELRETVGASEDADTQRRLVDDYRRVLGLGRQSGRGFGAGVAWLDFQFLPGNAQPQIVGHTRQDEPVQKGNVVCENVIRANRSADGGQAVLVETPESLVSLARTGDGGVERAEFDLPETTH
;
A
#
# COMPACT_ATOMS: atom_id res chain seq x y z
N MET A 1 -8.38 7.97 12.80
CA MET A 1 -8.26 8.97 11.73
C MET A 1 -7.18 8.51 10.77
N ILE A 2 -7.41 8.57 9.46
CA ILE A 2 -6.43 8.24 8.41
C ILE A 2 -6.32 9.51 7.56
N GLU A 3 -5.28 10.32 7.77
CA GLU A 3 -5.04 11.57 7.05
C GLU A 3 -3.97 11.44 5.98
N LEU A 4 -2.93 10.63 6.24
CA LEU A 4 -1.81 10.34 5.31
C LEU A 4 -1.18 11.60 4.69
N SER A 5 -1.15 12.70 5.43
CA SER A 5 -0.60 13.97 4.96
C SER A 5 0.91 14.03 5.17
N ALA A 6 1.63 14.58 4.19
CA ALA A 6 3.08 14.84 4.27
C ALA A 6 3.41 16.13 5.07
N GLY A 7 2.47 16.68 5.85
CA GLY A 7 2.63 17.93 6.60
C GLY A 7 1.48 18.92 6.40
N ASP A 8 1.67 20.17 6.82
CA ASP A 8 0.67 21.24 6.71
C ASP A 8 0.49 21.64 5.22
N SER A 9 -0.51 21.01 4.58
CA SER A 9 -1.24 21.48 3.38
C SER A 9 -0.73 21.24 1.95
N ASP A 10 0.48 20.71 1.71
CA ASP A 10 0.93 20.53 0.32
C ASP A 10 0.49 19.17 -0.25
N ALA A 11 -0.37 19.24 -1.28
CA ALA A 11 -0.69 18.10 -2.13
C ALA A 11 0.59 17.57 -2.77
N VAL A 12 0.68 16.25 -2.89
CA VAL A 12 1.79 15.60 -3.58
C VAL A 12 1.73 15.96 -5.07
N PRO A 13 2.82 16.43 -5.69
CA PRO A 13 2.89 16.65 -7.14
C PRO A 13 2.46 15.41 -7.91
N THR A 14 1.69 15.57 -8.99
CA THR A 14 1.06 14.44 -9.71
C THR A 14 2.07 13.40 -10.22
N ASP A 15 3.20 13.85 -10.74
CA ASP A 15 4.32 13.00 -11.13
C ASP A 15 4.87 12.20 -9.95
N ALA A 16 5.17 12.87 -8.84
CA ALA A 16 5.62 12.21 -7.60
C ALA A 16 4.55 11.28 -7.00
N ARG A 17 3.26 11.58 -7.19
CA ARG A 17 2.12 10.76 -6.75
C ARG A 17 2.08 9.46 -7.54
N ASP A 18 2.37 9.51 -8.83
CA ASP A 18 2.14 8.40 -9.77
C ASP A 18 3.32 7.45 -9.86
N GLY A 19 4.56 7.91 -9.68
CA GLY A 19 5.73 7.03 -9.77
C GLY A 19 7.02 7.59 -9.18
N VAL A 20 8.03 6.73 -9.12
CA VAL A 20 9.37 7.05 -8.59
C VAL A 20 10.11 8.07 -9.46
N ASP A 21 9.90 8.02 -10.78
CA ASP A 21 10.51 8.94 -11.75
C ASP A 21 10.02 10.39 -11.59
N GLY A 22 8.91 10.60 -10.87
CA GLY A 22 8.38 11.92 -10.55
C GLY A 22 9.00 12.56 -9.31
N LEU A 23 9.92 11.87 -8.62
CA LEU A 23 10.62 12.42 -7.45
C LEU A 23 11.87 13.19 -7.87
N ASP A 24 12.13 14.29 -7.18
CA ASP A 24 13.39 15.04 -7.28
C ASP A 24 14.48 14.35 -6.44
N ALA A 25 14.84 13.12 -6.83
CA ALA A 25 15.83 12.28 -6.17
C ALA A 25 16.62 11.47 -7.22
N ASP A 26 17.91 11.25 -6.99
CA ASP A 26 18.78 10.51 -7.92
C ASP A 26 18.59 8.99 -7.74
N ALA A 27 17.65 8.43 -8.49
CA ALA A 27 17.33 7.00 -8.51
C ALA A 27 17.17 6.38 -7.11
N PRO A 28 16.24 6.88 -6.27
CA PRO A 28 16.05 6.37 -4.93
C PRO A 28 15.65 4.89 -4.94
N ARG A 29 16.15 4.09 -4.00
CA ARG A 29 15.70 2.70 -3.85
C ARG A 29 14.24 2.68 -3.38
N ILE A 30 13.42 1.78 -3.89
CA ILE A 30 12.04 1.62 -3.41
C ILE A 30 12.02 0.48 -2.39
N VAL A 31 11.56 0.76 -1.19
CA VAL A 31 11.37 -0.22 -0.12
C VAL A 31 9.87 -0.42 0.05
N SER A 32 9.37 -1.65 -0.08
CA SER A 32 7.93 -1.92 0.01
C SER A 32 7.57 -2.94 1.07
N VAL A 33 6.37 -2.77 1.62
CA VAL A 33 5.75 -3.64 2.61
C VAL A 33 4.24 -3.58 2.44
N SER A 34 3.51 -4.67 2.74
CA SER A 34 2.05 -4.73 2.59
C SER A 34 1.33 -5.24 3.83
N ASP A 35 0.03 -4.92 3.93
CA ASP A 35 -0.93 -5.55 4.85
C ASP A 35 -0.53 -5.47 6.33
N LEU A 36 -0.15 -4.26 6.78
CA LEU A 36 0.26 -4.00 8.17
C LEU A 36 -0.86 -4.32 9.17
N HIS A 37 -2.13 -4.08 8.79
CA HIS A 37 -3.31 -4.55 9.50
C HIS A 37 -3.29 -4.28 11.02
N GLY A 38 -2.92 -3.08 11.45
CA GLY A 38 -2.86 -2.73 12.88
C GLY A 38 -1.92 -3.59 13.73
N TYR A 39 -0.98 -4.32 13.12
CA TYR A 39 0.06 -5.09 13.80
C TYR A 39 1.31 -4.23 13.97
N LEU A 40 1.21 -3.19 14.81
CA LEU A 40 2.28 -2.19 15.00
C LEU A 40 3.66 -2.82 15.27
N GLY A 41 3.72 -3.84 16.12
CA GLY A 41 4.98 -4.53 16.42
C GLY A 41 5.60 -5.18 15.18
N ASP A 42 4.79 -5.89 14.39
CA ASP A 42 5.24 -6.53 13.14
C ASP A 42 5.62 -5.48 12.07
N ALA A 43 4.86 -4.39 11.97
CA ALA A 43 5.17 -3.27 11.08
C ALA A 43 6.53 -2.64 11.42
N ARG A 44 6.80 -2.38 12.70
CA ARG A 44 8.10 -1.85 13.15
C ARG A 44 9.23 -2.81 12.81
N ARG A 45 9.04 -4.11 13.04
CA ARG A 45 10.02 -5.14 12.71
C ARG A 45 10.28 -5.19 11.21
N ALA A 46 9.25 -5.16 10.37
CA ALA A 46 9.40 -5.13 8.92
C ALA A 46 10.26 -3.94 8.49
N LEU A 47 9.90 -2.72 8.91
CA LEU A 47 10.60 -1.49 8.49
C LEU A 47 12.06 -1.42 8.97
N THR A 48 12.40 -1.98 10.13
CA THR A 48 13.80 -2.03 10.60
C THR A 48 14.62 -3.15 9.95
N THR A 49 14.00 -4.05 9.18
CA THR A 49 14.71 -5.18 8.52
C THR A 49 15.80 -4.70 7.58
N LEU A 50 15.58 -3.58 6.90
CA LEU A 50 16.56 -3.02 5.97
C LEU A 50 17.88 -2.68 6.67
N GLY A 51 17.83 -1.95 7.78
CA GLY A 51 19.00 -1.53 8.55
C GLY A 51 19.69 -2.64 9.33
N ASP A 52 19.04 -3.79 9.51
CA ASP A 52 19.64 -4.97 10.14
C ASP A 52 20.46 -5.81 9.15
N HIS A 53 20.39 -5.52 7.85
CA HIS A 53 21.23 -6.14 6.83
C HIS A 53 22.48 -5.28 6.57
N PRO A 54 23.70 -5.84 6.59
CA PRO A 54 24.95 -5.06 6.57
C PRO A 54 25.20 -4.27 5.27
N ASP A 55 24.52 -4.63 4.19
CA ASP A 55 24.68 -4.00 2.87
C ASP A 55 23.73 -2.83 2.62
N TYR A 56 22.85 -2.48 3.57
CA TYR A 56 21.85 -1.43 3.39
C TYR A 56 21.87 -0.42 4.55
N ASP A 57 21.79 0.86 4.20
CA ASP A 57 21.47 1.90 5.17
C ASP A 57 20.02 1.75 5.68
N PRO A 58 19.74 2.13 6.94
CA PRO A 58 18.42 1.99 7.53
C PRO A 58 17.38 2.87 6.85
N LEU A 59 16.17 2.31 6.64
CA LEU A 59 15.01 3.11 6.22
C LEU A 59 14.55 4.05 7.34
N VAL A 60 14.60 3.52 8.57
CA VAL A 60 14.09 4.15 9.78
C VAL A 60 15.01 3.87 10.95
N GLU A 61 15.06 4.81 11.90
CA GLU A 61 15.76 4.66 13.17
C GLU A 61 14.77 4.76 14.34
N ALA A 62 15.06 4.03 15.42
CA ALA A 62 14.26 4.11 16.63
C ALA A 62 14.81 5.18 17.58
N ASP A 63 13.93 6.01 18.15
CA ASP A 63 14.28 6.87 19.28
C ASP A 63 14.37 6.10 20.61
N ASP A 64 14.72 6.79 21.69
CA ASP A 64 14.85 6.21 23.04
C ASP A 64 13.54 5.60 23.56
N GLU A 65 12.39 6.02 23.03
CA GLU A 65 11.07 5.48 23.34
C GLU A 65 10.62 4.36 22.38
N GLY A 66 11.46 3.98 21.42
CA GLY A 66 11.20 2.95 20.43
C GLY A 66 10.22 3.37 19.32
N ARG A 67 10.00 4.67 19.13
CA ARG A 67 9.26 5.20 17.97
C ARG A 67 10.20 5.24 16.78
N LEU A 68 9.69 4.82 15.62
CA LEU A 68 10.47 4.85 14.39
C LEU A 68 10.33 6.21 13.71
N HIS A 69 11.47 6.73 13.27
CA HIS A 69 11.66 8.00 12.56
C HIS A 69 12.29 7.75 11.20
N TRP A 70 11.95 8.61 10.23
CA TRP A 70 12.55 8.54 8.90
C TRP A 70 14.07 8.79 8.97
N ALA A 71 14.86 7.91 8.37
CA ALA A 71 16.33 8.01 8.38
C ALA A 71 16.96 8.00 6.99
N ALA A 72 16.20 7.62 5.96
CA ALA A 72 16.75 7.35 4.62
C ALA A 72 17.00 8.58 3.74
N GLY A 73 16.75 9.80 4.23
CA GLY A 73 16.86 11.01 3.42
C GLY A 73 15.99 10.96 2.16
N ASP A 74 16.55 11.34 1.02
CA ASP A 74 15.98 11.22 -0.33
C ASP A 74 16.48 9.96 -1.07
N GLU A 75 17.29 9.11 -0.43
CA GLU A 75 17.89 7.93 -1.07
C GLU A 75 16.91 6.73 -1.14
N SER A 76 15.76 6.81 -0.47
CA SER A 76 14.75 5.75 -0.45
C SER A 76 13.32 6.27 -0.51
N VAL A 77 12.45 5.49 -1.12
CA VAL A 77 10.99 5.66 -1.06
C VAL A 77 10.39 4.48 -0.31
N LEU A 78 9.48 4.72 0.62
CA LEU A 78 8.66 3.67 1.24
C LEU A 78 7.32 3.54 0.53
N VAL A 79 7.02 2.37 -0.01
CA VAL A 79 5.68 2.02 -0.51
C VAL A 79 5.00 1.06 0.47
N VAL A 80 3.96 1.55 1.16
CA VAL A 80 3.06 0.70 1.95
C VAL A 80 1.90 0.27 1.06
N ASN A 81 1.88 -1.00 0.67
CA ASN A 81 1.00 -1.53 -0.35
C ASN A 81 -0.42 -1.86 0.19
N GLY A 82 -1.02 -0.89 0.87
CA GLY A 82 -2.37 -0.93 1.40
C GLY A 82 -2.56 -1.76 2.66
N ASP A 83 -3.81 -1.74 3.15
CA ASP A 83 -4.28 -2.46 4.32
C ASP A 83 -3.49 -2.11 5.60
N LEU A 84 -3.51 -0.82 5.94
CA LEU A 84 -2.93 -0.32 7.19
C LEU A 84 -3.72 -0.82 8.41
N VAL A 85 -5.03 -0.96 8.25
CA VAL A 85 -5.98 -1.17 9.35
C VAL A 85 -6.69 -2.52 9.31
N ASP A 86 -7.48 -2.74 10.35
CA ASP A 86 -8.22 -3.95 10.72
C ASP A 86 -7.34 -5.16 11.06
N ARG A 87 -7.97 -6.22 11.60
CA ARG A 87 -7.35 -7.48 12.08
C ARG A 87 -6.48 -7.34 13.33
N GLY A 88 -5.57 -6.38 13.36
CA GLY A 88 -4.63 -6.18 14.45
C GLY A 88 -5.18 -5.34 15.60
N PRO A 89 -4.48 -5.39 16.74
CA PRO A 89 -4.93 -4.73 17.96
C PRO A 89 -4.68 -3.21 17.95
N ASP A 90 -3.76 -2.71 17.12
CA ASP A 90 -3.25 -1.34 17.20
C ASP A 90 -3.26 -0.63 15.84
N ASN A 91 -4.47 -0.35 15.37
CA ASN A 91 -4.72 0.34 14.09
C ASN A 91 -4.24 1.78 14.12
N GLU A 92 -4.50 2.48 15.22
CA GLU A 92 -4.11 3.89 15.37
C GLU A 92 -2.59 4.04 15.42
N GLY A 93 -1.88 3.14 16.11
CA GLY A 93 -0.43 3.17 16.16
C GLY A 93 0.23 2.88 14.81
N VAL A 94 -0.36 2.02 13.96
CA VAL A 94 0.13 1.81 12.58
C VAL A 94 -0.08 3.05 11.72
N ILE A 95 -1.26 3.68 11.80
CA ILE A 95 -1.53 4.92 11.07
C ILE A 95 -0.57 6.03 11.52
N GLU A 96 -0.42 6.24 12.84
CA GLU A 96 0.48 7.24 13.39
C GLU A 96 1.94 7.00 12.97
N LEU A 97 2.37 5.74 12.90
CA LEU A 97 3.69 5.37 12.40
C LEU A 97 3.87 5.82 10.94
N VAL A 98 2.95 5.45 10.04
CA VAL A 98 3.07 5.79 8.61
C VAL A 98 2.96 7.30 8.39
N GLU A 99 2.04 7.97 9.06
CA GLU A 99 1.88 9.43 8.99
C GLU A 99 3.08 10.18 9.55
N ARG A 100 3.73 9.67 10.60
CA ARG A 100 4.99 10.25 11.08
C ARG A 100 6.09 10.13 10.03
N LEU A 101 6.27 8.95 9.45
CA LEU A 101 7.28 8.75 8.40
C LEU A 101 7.00 9.65 7.19
N ALA A 102 5.74 9.77 6.77
CA ALA A 102 5.36 10.64 5.66
C ALA A 102 5.62 12.14 5.93
N ARG A 103 5.50 12.59 7.18
CA ARG A 103 5.82 13.98 7.58
C ARG A 103 7.32 14.25 7.72
N GLU A 104 8.11 13.23 8.05
CA GLU A 104 9.55 13.37 8.27
C GLU A 104 10.36 13.17 6.98
N ALA A 105 9.86 12.34 6.07
CA ALA A 105 10.47 12.10 4.77
C ALA A 105 10.33 13.32 3.84
N PRO A 106 11.21 13.46 2.82
CA PRO A 106 10.99 14.45 1.78
C PRO A 106 9.63 14.24 1.10
N PRO A 107 8.97 15.31 0.63
CA PRO A 107 7.67 15.20 -0.02
C PRO A 107 7.68 14.12 -1.08
N GLY A 108 6.86 13.12 -0.85
CA GLY A 108 6.65 12.05 -1.78
C GLY A 108 7.40 10.74 -1.57
N HIS A 109 8.27 10.69 -0.56
CA HIS A 109 9.07 9.50 -0.28
C HIS A 109 8.36 8.46 0.59
N VAL A 110 7.10 8.71 0.96
CA VAL A 110 6.21 7.70 1.56
C VAL A 110 4.92 7.64 0.76
N ARG A 111 4.55 6.45 0.31
CA ARG A 111 3.41 6.16 -0.54
C ARG A 111 2.55 5.08 0.08
N VAL A 112 1.24 5.27 0.02
CA VAL A 112 0.27 4.28 0.50
C VAL A 112 -0.68 3.97 -0.63
N THR A 113 -0.76 2.69 -1.03
CA THR A 113 -1.75 2.24 -2.02
C THR A 113 -3.08 1.92 -1.35
N LEU A 114 -4.17 1.97 -2.11
CA LEU A 114 -5.52 1.71 -1.63
C LEU A 114 -5.70 0.21 -1.33
N GLY A 115 -5.69 -0.13 -0.04
CA GLY A 115 -6.08 -1.45 0.44
C GLY A 115 -7.60 -1.68 0.38
N ASN A 116 -8.02 -2.95 0.43
CA ASN A 116 -9.45 -3.24 0.56
C ASN A 116 -10.03 -2.78 1.90
N HIS A 117 -9.19 -2.59 2.92
CA HIS A 117 -9.61 -2.09 4.23
C HIS A 117 -9.79 -0.57 4.27
N GLU A 118 -8.91 0.20 3.60
CA GLU A 118 -9.15 1.63 3.36
C GLU A 118 -10.35 1.83 2.41
N TRP A 119 -10.51 0.97 1.40
CA TRP A 119 -11.72 0.94 0.57
C TRP A 119 -12.98 0.75 1.42
N GLY A 120 -12.95 -0.11 2.44
CA GLY A 120 -14.07 -0.34 3.36
C GLY A 120 -14.46 0.87 4.20
N VAL A 121 -13.53 1.81 4.42
CA VAL A 121 -13.85 3.12 5.01
C VAL A 121 -14.67 3.95 4.03
N LEU A 122 -14.25 4.03 2.75
CA LEU A 122 -14.89 4.85 1.72
C LEU A 122 -16.27 4.31 1.33
N PHE A 123 -16.40 2.99 1.17
CA PHE A 123 -17.58 2.31 0.63
C PHE A 123 -18.26 1.40 1.65
N ARG A 124 -18.42 1.93 2.87
CA ARG A 124 -18.92 1.18 4.04
C ARG A 124 -20.29 0.52 3.87
N ASP A 125 -21.19 1.07 3.04
CA ASP A 125 -22.53 0.50 2.84
C ASP A 125 -22.53 -0.74 1.94
N LEU A 126 -21.38 -1.04 1.32
CA LEU A 126 -21.19 -2.19 0.45
C LEU A 126 -20.53 -3.37 1.18
N VAL A 127 -20.15 -3.18 2.44
CA VAL A 127 -19.49 -4.19 3.30
C VAL A 127 -20.14 -4.26 4.67
N ASN A 128 -20.24 -5.47 5.24
CA ASN A 128 -20.80 -5.66 6.59
C ASN A 128 -19.70 -5.66 7.64
N TRP A 129 -19.01 -4.54 7.81
CA TRP A 129 -17.77 -4.44 8.60
C TRP A 129 -17.88 -3.60 9.87
N GLU A 130 -19.07 -3.47 10.45
CA GLU A 130 -19.33 -2.59 11.61
C GLU A 130 -18.48 -2.93 12.86
N ALA A 131 -18.00 -4.17 12.96
CA ALA A 131 -17.13 -4.62 14.05
C ALA A 131 -15.64 -4.27 13.84
N TRP A 132 -15.26 -3.85 12.64
CA TRP A 132 -13.88 -3.55 12.25
C TRP A 132 -13.56 -2.06 12.42
N PHE A 133 -12.27 -1.72 12.54
CA PHE A 133 -11.82 -0.34 12.65
C PHE A 133 -12.27 0.48 11.45
N SER A 134 -12.16 -0.06 10.24
CA SER A 134 -12.60 0.58 8.99
C SER A 134 -14.11 0.91 8.99
N GLY A 135 -14.95 -0.05 9.40
CA GLY A 135 -16.41 0.14 9.43
C GLY A 135 -16.92 1.05 10.55
N GLN A 136 -16.05 1.41 11.50
CA GLN A 136 -16.35 2.31 12.62
C GLN A 136 -15.96 3.77 12.37
N ARG A 137 -15.38 4.09 11.20
CA ARG A 137 -15.02 5.47 10.87
C ARG A 137 -16.25 6.37 10.83
N THR A 138 -16.11 7.57 11.36
CA THR A 138 -17.13 8.60 11.27
C THR A 138 -17.22 9.18 9.86
N ASP A 139 -18.33 9.84 9.55
CA ASP A 139 -18.49 10.59 8.29
C ASP A 139 -17.43 11.69 8.12
N ALA A 140 -16.90 12.25 9.21
CA ALA A 140 -15.81 13.21 9.15
C ALA A 140 -14.50 12.54 8.72
N GLU A 141 -14.13 11.42 9.36
CA GLU A 141 -12.95 10.63 9.00
C GLU A 141 -13.04 10.07 7.57
N ARG A 142 -14.24 9.72 7.12
CA ARG A 142 -14.47 9.24 5.76
C ARG A 142 -14.28 10.35 4.71
N ARG A 143 -14.70 11.59 5.01
CA ARG A 143 -14.38 12.75 4.16
C ARG A 143 -12.89 13.07 4.16
N GLN A 144 -12.22 12.96 5.31
CA GLN A 144 -10.77 13.13 5.40
C GLN A 144 -10.03 12.10 4.54
N LEU A 145 -10.46 10.85 4.51
CA LEU A 145 -9.86 9.85 3.62
C LEU A 145 -10.07 10.20 2.12
N CYS A 146 -11.22 10.79 1.75
CA CYS A 146 -11.41 11.32 0.40
C CYS A 146 -10.44 12.47 0.10
N GLU A 147 -10.16 13.34 1.08
CA GLU A 147 -9.15 14.40 0.93
C GLU A 147 -7.72 13.84 0.84
N ALA A 148 -7.41 12.76 1.55
CA ALA A 148 -6.13 12.08 1.43
C ALA A 148 -5.91 11.52 0.02
N VAL A 149 -6.96 10.99 -0.61
CA VAL A 149 -6.95 10.61 -2.03
C VAL A 149 -6.71 11.82 -2.93
N GLU A 150 -7.48 12.90 -2.74
CA GLU A 150 -7.34 14.13 -3.55
C GLU A 150 -5.93 14.72 -3.48
N ARG A 151 -5.30 14.69 -2.30
CA ARG A 151 -3.94 15.22 -2.07
C ARG A 151 -2.83 14.24 -2.47
N GLY A 152 -3.15 13.04 -2.95
CA GLY A 152 -2.17 12.02 -3.34
C GLY A 152 -1.49 11.28 -2.18
N GLY A 153 -2.04 11.37 -0.97
CA GLY A 153 -1.58 10.59 0.20
C GLY A 153 -2.05 9.14 0.19
N LEU A 154 -3.15 8.85 -0.51
CA LEU A 154 -3.64 7.50 -0.79
C LEU A 154 -3.87 7.33 -2.30
N VAL A 155 -3.15 6.41 -2.92
CA VAL A 155 -3.16 6.20 -4.38
C VAL A 155 -3.72 4.83 -4.75
N ALA A 156 -4.25 4.63 -5.96
CA ALA A 156 -4.69 3.31 -6.42
C ALA A 156 -3.51 2.41 -6.79
N ALA A 157 -2.46 2.99 -7.36
CA ALA A 157 -1.23 2.33 -7.77
C ALA A 157 -0.05 3.32 -7.78
N TYR A 158 1.16 2.80 -7.84
CA TYR A 158 2.41 3.57 -7.89
C TYR A 158 3.42 2.90 -8.82
N GLU A 159 4.02 3.62 -9.75
CA GLU A 159 5.03 3.12 -10.68
C GLU A 159 6.42 3.10 -10.03
N GLY A 160 7.00 1.89 -9.94
CA GLY A 160 8.42 1.70 -9.65
C GLY A 160 9.26 1.69 -10.91
N TYR A 161 10.45 1.08 -10.85
CA TYR A 161 11.36 1.02 -11.99
C TYR A 161 10.98 -0.07 -12.99
N ASN A 162 10.72 -1.27 -12.47
CA ASN A 162 10.44 -2.48 -13.22
C ASN A 162 9.02 -3.00 -12.92
N PHE A 163 8.42 -2.61 -11.79
CA PHE A 163 7.11 -3.08 -11.35
C PHE A 163 6.17 -1.93 -11.01
N THR A 164 4.87 -2.12 -11.26
CA THR A 164 3.82 -1.25 -10.70
C THR A 164 3.32 -1.81 -9.37
N TYR A 165 3.35 -1.01 -8.31
CA TYR A 165 2.82 -1.35 -7.00
C TYR A 165 1.32 -1.08 -6.94
N ALA A 166 0.54 -2.07 -6.53
CA ALA A 166 -0.86 -1.88 -6.19
C ALA A 166 -1.34 -2.99 -5.24
N HIS A 167 -2.30 -2.68 -4.37
CA HIS A 167 -2.59 -3.57 -3.24
C HIS A 167 -2.96 -5.00 -3.65
N ALA A 168 -3.80 -5.18 -4.67
CA ALA A 168 -4.17 -6.50 -5.19
C ALA A 168 -3.87 -6.68 -6.68
N GLY A 169 -3.59 -5.59 -7.39
CA GLY A 169 -3.23 -5.62 -8.81
C GLY A 169 -4.39 -5.95 -9.75
N LEU A 170 -4.08 -6.07 -11.05
CA LEU A 170 -5.05 -6.37 -12.11
C LEU A 170 -4.49 -7.37 -13.13
N VAL A 171 -5.38 -8.16 -13.71
CA VAL A 171 -5.05 -9.08 -14.82
C VAL A 171 -4.71 -8.34 -16.12
N THR A 172 -5.33 -7.17 -16.32
CA THR A 172 -5.15 -6.34 -17.52
C THR A 172 -4.24 -5.16 -17.23
N ASP A 173 -3.40 -4.81 -18.20
CA ASP A 173 -2.42 -3.73 -18.07
C ASP A 173 -3.03 -2.38 -17.67
N TYR A 174 -2.33 -1.63 -16.82
CA TYR A 174 -2.72 -0.36 -16.24
C TYR A 174 -1.51 0.53 -15.98
N GLU A 175 -1.71 1.83 -16.18
CA GLU A 175 -0.80 2.89 -15.73
C GLU A 175 -1.27 3.39 -14.37
N ALA A 176 -0.34 3.77 -13.49
CA ALA A 176 -0.68 4.27 -12.16
C ALA A 176 -1.45 5.59 -12.26
N ALA A 177 -0.99 6.51 -13.12
CA ALA A 177 -1.64 7.81 -13.33
C ALA A 177 -3.13 7.69 -13.68
N ASP A 178 -3.46 6.79 -14.62
CA ASP A 178 -4.84 6.53 -15.05
C ASP A 178 -5.73 6.00 -13.92
N LEU A 179 -5.20 5.13 -13.06
CA LEU A 179 -5.97 4.59 -11.93
C LEU A 179 -6.09 5.62 -10.81
N ASN A 180 -5.06 6.41 -10.57
CA ASN A 180 -5.03 7.44 -9.54
C ASN A 180 -6.01 8.58 -9.87
N ASP A 181 -6.05 9.05 -11.12
CA ASP A 181 -7.02 10.07 -11.54
C ASP A 181 -8.47 9.59 -11.40
N ARG A 182 -8.73 8.34 -11.77
CA ARG A 182 -10.05 7.71 -11.57
C ARG A 182 -10.43 7.58 -10.10
N LEU A 183 -9.47 7.30 -9.23
CA LEU A 183 -9.70 7.23 -7.79
C LEU A 183 -10.03 8.63 -7.23
N VAL A 184 -9.31 9.66 -7.67
CA VAL A 184 -9.57 11.07 -7.30
C VAL A 184 -10.96 11.50 -7.74
N ASP A 185 -11.34 11.26 -9.00
CA ASP A 185 -12.68 11.59 -9.51
C ASP A 185 -13.79 10.96 -8.66
N ALA A 186 -13.64 9.68 -8.34
CA ALA A 186 -14.61 8.96 -7.51
C ALA A 186 -14.64 9.49 -6.06
N ALA A 187 -13.48 9.82 -5.47
CA ALA A 187 -13.38 10.35 -4.11
C ALA A 187 -13.98 11.76 -3.98
N LEU A 188 -13.79 12.62 -4.98
CA LEU A 188 -14.40 13.94 -5.04
C LEU A 188 -15.93 13.85 -5.05
N GLU A 189 -16.48 12.98 -5.90
CA GLU A 189 -17.93 12.76 -5.95
C GLU A 189 -18.47 12.12 -4.65
N LEU A 190 -17.76 11.14 -4.10
CA LEU A 190 -18.13 10.50 -2.84
C LEU A 190 -18.19 11.50 -1.69
N ARG A 191 -17.17 12.36 -1.55
CA ARG A 191 -17.04 13.34 -0.46
C ARG A 191 -18.25 14.25 -0.32
N GLU A 192 -18.83 14.68 -1.43
CA GLU A 192 -20.02 15.55 -1.46
C GLU A 192 -21.27 14.87 -0.92
N THR A 193 -21.33 13.54 -0.96
CA THR A 193 -22.52 12.76 -0.58
C THR A 193 -22.40 12.05 0.75
N VAL A 194 -21.21 12.02 1.37
CA VAL A 194 -20.98 11.38 2.67
C VAL A 194 -22.03 11.88 3.69
N GLY A 195 -22.74 10.95 4.34
CA GLY A 195 -23.74 11.25 5.37
C GLY A 195 -25.06 11.85 4.85
N ALA A 196 -25.18 12.06 3.54
CA ALA A 196 -26.43 12.49 2.90
C ALA A 196 -27.35 11.29 2.60
N SER A 197 -28.60 11.56 2.23
CA SER A 197 -29.55 10.51 1.84
C SER A 197 -29.12 9.72 0.61
N GLU A 198 -28.35 10.33 -0.30
CA GLU A 198 -27.90 9.71 -1.54
C GLU A 198 -26.63 8.86 -1.40
N ASP A 199 -25.95 8.91 -0.24
CA ASP A 199 -24.62 8.33 -0.02
C ASP A 199 -24.51 6.87 -0.48
N ALA A 200 -25.42 6.02 0.00
CA ALA A 200 -25.43 4.60 -0.31
C ALA A 200 -25.67 4.32 -1.81
N ASP A 201 -26.47 5.16 -2.49
CA ASP A 201 -26.71 5.06 -3.93
C ASP A 201 -25.48 5.51 -4.72
N THR A 202 -24.81 6.57 -4.28
CA THR A 202 -23.55 7.05 -4.85
C THR A 202 -22.45 5.99 -4.74
N GLN A 203 -22.27 5.36 -3.58
CA GLN A 203 -21.31 4.27 -3.40
C GLN A 203 -21.55 3.13 -4.41
N ARG A 204 -22.80 2.67 -4.56
CA ARG A 204 -23.15 1.61 -5.53
C ARG A 204 -22.79 2.00 -6.96
N ARG A 205 -23.15 3.22 -7.38
CA ARG A 205 -22.88 3.72 -8.72
C ARG A 205 -21.39 3.88 -8.98
N LEU A 206 -20.63 4.47 -8.05
CA LEU A 206 -19.19 4.67 -8.20
C LEU A 206 -18.43 3.35 -8.40
N VAL A 207 -18.81 2.29 -7.67
CA VAL A 207 -18.24 0.95 -7.86
C VAL A 207 -18.52 0.41 -9.26
N ASP A 208 -19.68 0.72 -9.83
CA ASP A 208 -20.07 0.32 -11.18
C ASP A 208 -19.42 1.16 -12.29
N ASP A 209 -19.18 2.46 -12.05
CA ASP A 209 -18.59 3.39 -13.01
C ASP A 209 -17.06 3.24 -13.06
N TYR A 210 -16.42 3.00 -11.91
CA TYR A 210 -14.96 2.92 -11.75
C TYR A 210 -14.47 1.50 -11.44
N ARG A 211 -15.01 0.50 -12.14
CA ARG A 211 -14.80 -0.94 -11.86
C ARG A 211 -13.35 -1.38 -11.70
N ARG A 212 -12.43 -0.80 -12.47
CA ARG A 212 -11.00 -1.16 -12.40
C ARG A 212 -10.36 -0.79 -11.07
N VAL A 213 -10.82 0.28 -10.43
CA VAL A 213 -10.29 0.75 -9.15
C VAL A 213 -11.15 0.22 -8.00
N LEU A 214 -12.47 0.39 -8.12
CA LEU A 214 -13.42 0.20 -7.01
C LEU A 214 -14.24 -1.08 -7.08
N GLY A 215 -14.12 -1.86 -8.16
CA GLY A 215 -14.92 -3.06 -8.37
C GLY A 215 -14.70 -4.11 -7.29
N LEU A 216 -15.78 -4.66 -6.74
CA LEU A 216 -15.67 -5.82 -5.84
C LEU A 216 -15.43 -7.12 -6.62
N GLY A 217 -15.96 -7.26 -7.84
CA GLY A 217 -15.84 -8.50 -8.60
C GLY A 217 -16.76 -9.63 -8.11
N ARG A 218 -16.64 -10.81 -8.74
CA ARG A 218 -17.47 -11.98 -8.43
C ARG A 218 -16.93 -12.76 -7.21
N GLN A 219 -17.73 -13.70 -6.69
CA GLN A 219 -17.36 -14.63 -5.60
C GLN A 219 -16.84 -13.94 -4.34
N SER A 220 -17.74 -13.31 -3.57
CA SER A 220 -17.42 -12.57 -2.32
C SER A 220 -16.47 -11.37 -2.48
N GLY A 221 -16.28 -10.89 -3.71
CA GLY A 221 -15.55 -9.67 -3.96
C GLY A 221 -14.04 -9.86 -4.18
N ARG A 222 -13.58 -11.04 -4.64
CA ARG A 222 -12.13 -11.30 -4.84
C ARG A 222 -11.78 -12.04 -6.14
N GLY A 223 -12.77 -12.36 -6.98
CA GLY A 223 -12.58 -13.07 -8.24
C GLY A 223 -12.59 -12.15 -9.47
N PHE A 224 -12.84 -12.72 -10.65
CA PHE A 224 -12.92 -11.97 -11.90
C PHE A 224 -13.85 -10.74 -11.80
N GLY A 225 -13.36 -9.62 -12.32
CA GLY A 225 -14.02 -8.32 -12.27
C GLY A 225 -13.77 -7.54 -10.98
N ALA A 226 -12.93 -8.05 -10.08
CA ALA A 226 -12.41 -7.28 -8.95
C ALA A 226 -11.52 -6.16 -9.47
N GLY A 227 -11.59 -5.02 -8.79
CA GLY A 227 -10.72 -3.88 -8.98
C GLY A 227 -9.37 -4.09 -8.30
N VAL A 228 -8.51 -3.09 -8.45
CA VAL A 228 -7.09 -3.13 -8.08
C VAL A 228 -6.82 -3.38 -6.59
N ALA A 229 -7.83 -3.21 -5.72
CA ALA A 229 -7.74 -3.47 -4.29
C ALA A 229 -8.28 -4.84 -3.86
N TRP A 230 -8.86 -5.64 -4.75
CA TRP A 230 -9.69 -6.79 -4.33
C TRP A 230 -9.30 -8.14 -4.93
N LEU A 231 -8.54 -8.17 -6.02
CA LEU A 231 -8.27 -9.40 -6.76
C LEU A 231 -7.38 -10.37 -5.96
N ASP A 232 -7.84 -11.62 -5.79
CA ASP A 232 -7.00 -12.64 -5.14
C ASP A 232 -5.82 -13.03 -6.04
N PHE A 233 -4.63 -13.14 -5.44
CA PHE A 233 -3.37 -13.42 -6.13
C PHE A 233 -3.45 -14.69 -6.98
N GLN A 234 -4.25 -15.69 -6.60
CA GLN A 234 -4.43 -16.91 -7.40
C GLN A 234 -4.98 -16.64 -8.80
N PHE A 235 -5.72 -15.55 -9.01
CA PHE A 235 -6.31 -15.18 -10.29
C PHE A 235 -5.43 -14.28 -11.16
N LEU A 236 -4.37 -13.69 -10.59
CA LEU A 236 -3.37 -12.95 -11.37
C LEU A 236 -2.52 -13.93 -12.18
N PRO A 237 -2.48 -13.89 -13.51
CA PRO A 237 -1.63 -14.79 -14.27
C PRO A 237 -0.18 -14.29 -14.26
N GLY A 238 0.80 -15.19 -14.35
CA GLY A 238 2.22 -14.79 -14.31
C GLY A 238 2.71 -14.03 -15.54
N ASN A 239 1.89 -13.93 -16.59
CA ASN A 239 2.16 -13.13 -17.77
C ASN A 239 1.36 -11.81 -17.78
N ALA A 240 0.73 -11.42 -16.66
CA ALA A 240 0.21 -10.06 -16.50
C ALA A 240 1.37 -9.05 -16.55
N GLN A 241 1.05 -7.75 -16.62
CA GLN A 241 2.08 -6.73 -16.50
C GLN A 241 2.88 -6.89 -15.19
N PRO A 242 4.16 -6.49 -15.19
CA PRO A 242 4.97 -6.42 -13.99
C PRO A 242 4.30 -5.66 -12.86
N GLN A 243 4.03 -6.34 -11.75
CA GLN A 243 3.38 -5.72 -10.60
C GLN A 243 3.76 -6.37 -9.27
N ILE A 244 3.90 -5.54 -8.24
CA ILE A 244 4.09 -5.96 -6.85
C ILE A 244 2.78 -5.75 -6.10
N VAL A 245 2.27 -6.83 -5.51
CA VAL A 245 0.96 -6.88 -4.86
C VAL A 245 1.03 -7.39 -3.43
N GLY A 246 0.03 -7.02 -2.65
CA GLY A 246 -0.26 -7.53 -1.32
C GLY A 246 -1.46 -8.47 -1.31
N HIS A 247 -2.38 -8.22 -0.36
CA HIS A 247 -3.74 -8.75 -0.25
C HIS A 247 -3.89 -10.25 0.06
N THR A 248 -3.13 -11.10 -0.64
CA THR A 248 -3.20 -12.56 -0.48
C THR A 248 -2.01 -13.05 0.31
N ARG A 249 -2.27 -13.48 1.55
CA ARG A 249 -1.23 -13.92 2.48
C ARG A 249 -0.33 -15.01 1.90
N GLN A 250 0.98 -14.83 2.09
CA GLN A 250 2.03 -15.80 1.81
C GLN A 250 2.88 -16.00 3.07
N ASP A 251 3.58 -17.13 3.18
CA ASP A 251 4.54 -17.37 4.27
C ASP A 251 5.89 -16.66 4.00
N GLU A 252 6.23 -16.44 2.74
CA GLU A 252 7.40 -15.70 2.25
C GLU A 252 6.99 -14.93 0.99
N PRO A 253 7.72 -13.90 0.53
CA PRO A 253 7.36 -13.24 -0.72
C PRO A 253 7.45 -14.20 -1.90
N VAL A 254 6.41 -14.23 -2.76
CA VAL A 254 6.28 -15.21 -3.85
C VAL A 254 6.22 -14.52 -5.19
N GLN A 255 7.01 -15.00 -6.15
CA GLN A 255 6.93 -14.59 -7.55
C GLN A 255 6.24 -15.63 -8.42
N LYS A 256 5.34 -15.14 -9.28
CA LYS A 256 4.68 -15.89 -10.34
C LYS A 256 4.87 -15.10 -11.63
N GLY A 257 5.91 -15.46 -12.39
CA GLY A 257 6.30 -14.72 -13.59
C GLY A 257 6.52 -13.23 -13.25
N ASN A 258 5.80 -12.35 -13.91
CA ASN A 258 5.90 -10.90 -13.73
C ASN A 258 5.25 -10.36 -12.44
N VAL A 259 4.59 -11.21 -11.65
CA VAL A 259 3.82 -10.75 -10.48
C VAL A 259 4.49 -11.24 -9.20
N VAL A 260 4.78 -10.31 -8.28
CA VAL A 260 5.37 -10.62 -6.96
C VAL A 260 4.36 -10.27 -5.88
N CYS A 261 4.15 -11.19 -4.93
CA CYS A 261 3.29 -10.98 -3.77
C CYS A 261 4.11 -10.85 -2.49
N GLU A 262 3.97 -9.75 -1.76
CA GLU A 262 4.79 -9.39 -0.59
C GLU A 262 4.05 -9.49 0.76
N ASN A 263 2.77 -9.91 0.77
CA ASN A 263 1.95 -9.97 1.98
C ASN A 263 2.33 -11.15 2.90
N VAL A 264 3.32 -10.92 3.78
CA VAL A 264 3.87 -11.98 4.65
C VAL A 264 3.59 -11.80 6.14
N ILE A 265 3.23 -10.59 6.59
CA ILE A 265 3.13 -10.26 8.02
C ILE A 265 2.17 -11.21 8.74
N ARG A 266 0.95 -11.35 8.21
CA ARG A 266 -0.12 -12.11 8.89
C ARG A 266 0.14 -13.61 8.96
N ALA A 267 0.88 -14.17 8.02
CA ALA A 267 1.24 -15.58 8.03
C ALA A 267 2.29 -15.88 9.11
N ASN A 268 3.17 -14.92 9.38
CA ASN A 268 4.33 -15.08 10.26
C ASN A 268 4.15 -14.60 11.71
N ARG A 269 2.95 -14.13 12.10
CA ARG A 269 2.70 -13.57 13.45
C ARG A 269 3.02 -14.49 14.63
N SER A 270 3.00 -15.81 14.42
CA SER A 270 3.34 -16.79 15.46
C SER A 270 4.81 -17.23 15.44
N ALA A 271 5.60 -16.70 14.51
CA ALA A 271 7.02 -17.00 14.37
C ALA A 271 7.88 -15.86 14.91
N ASP A 272 9.10 -16.19 15.34
CA ASP A 272 10.09 -15.23 15.80
C ASP A 272 10.76 -14.47 14.63
N GLY A 273 10.32 -14.67 13.39
CA GLY A 273 10.79 -14.00 12.17
C GLY A 273 9.72 -14.07 11.07
N GLY A 274 10.11 -13.81 9.81
CA GLY A 274 9.25 -13.90 8.64
C GLY A 274 8.61 -12.58 8.21
N GLN A 275 8.78 -11.49 8.97
CA GLN A 275 8.52 -10.15 8.44
C GLN A 275 9.56 -9.85 7.36
N ALA A 276 9.11 -9.31 6.23
CA ALA A 276 9.97 -8.96 5.11
C ALA A 276 9.60 -7.61 4.52
N VAL A 277 10.57 -7.01 3.85
CA VAL A 277 10.39 -5.89 2.92
C VAL A 277 10.94 -6.30 1.57
N LEU A 278 10.41 -5.74 0.49
CA LEU A 278 11.08 -5.79 -0.80
C LEU A 278 11.92 -4.52 -1.00
N VAL A 279 13.00 -4.64 -1.74
CA VAL A 279 13.86 -3.52 -2.15
C VAL A 279 14.04 -3.60 -3.66
N GLU A 280 13.54 -2.59 -4.36
CA GLU A 280 13.66 -2.41 -5.80
C GLU A 280 14.67 -1.30 -6.10
N THR A 281 15.54 -1.57 -7.09
CA THR A 281 16.38 -0.60 -7.78
C THR A 281 16.15 -0.75 -9.28
N PRO A 282 16.68 0.14 -10.14
CA PRO A 282 16.56 -0.04 -11.58
C PRO A 282 17.06 -1.40 -12.07
N GLU A 283 18.08 -1.96 -11.41
CA GLU A 283 18.75 -3.20 -11.80
C GLU A 283 18.36 -4.44 -10.99
N SER A 284 17.53 -4.32 -9.95
CA SER A 284 17.24 -5.48 -9.09
C SER A 284 15.93 -5.37 -8.32
N LEU A 285 15.36 -6.54 -7.99
CA LEU A 285 14.33 -6.69 -6.98
C LEU A 285 14.78 -7.77 -6.00
N VAL A 286 14.78 -7.45 -4.71
CA VAL A 286 15.13 -8.40 -3.64
C VAL A 286 14.13 -8.35 -2.51
N SER A 287 14.02 -9.44 -1.75
CA SER A 287 13.41 -9.42 -0.42
C SER A 287 14.49 -9.46 0.64
N LEU A 288 14.27 -8.72 1.73
CA LEU A 288 14.98 -8.87 2.98
C LEU A 288 13.99 -9.39 4.03
N ALA A 289 14.20 -10.62 4.48
CA ALA A 289 13.30 -11.31 5.39
C ALA A 289 14.01 -11.60 6.73
N ARG A 290 13.35 -11.28 7.84
CA ARG A 290 13.89 -11.56 9.18
C ARG A 290 13.89 -13.04 9.48
N THR A 291 14.99 -13.54 10.02
CA THR A 291 15.08 -14.91 10.54
C THR A 291 14.74 -14.94 12.03
N GLY A 292 14.40 -16.12 12.55
CA GLY A 292 14.02 -16.30 13.97
C GLY A 292 15.14 -16.05 14.98
N ASP A 293 16.40 -16.04 14.53
CA ASP A 293 17.58 -15.71 15.34
C ASP A 293 17.98 -14.23 15.26
N GLY A 294 17.16 -13.40 14.59
CA GLY A 294 17.36 -11.96 14.47
C GLY A 294 18.23 -11.53 13.30
N GLY A 295 18.66 -12.45 12.44
CA GLY A 295 19.32 -12.16 11.18
C GLY A 295 18.34 -11.68 10.09
N VAL A 296 18.91 -11.39 8.91
CA VAL A 296 18.16 -10.99 7.72
C VAL A 296 18.67 -11.81 6.54
N GLU A 297 17.77 -12.56 5.91
CA GLU A 297 18.02 -13.31 4.69
C GLU A 297 17.63 -12.49 3.46
N ARG A 298 18.48 -12.54 2.43
CA ARG A 298 18.26 -11.87 1.15
C ARG A 298 17.91 -12.91 0.08
N ALA A 299 16.83 -12.67 -0.66
CA ALA A 299 16.46 -13.45 -1.84
C ALA A 299 16.25 -12.52 -3.04
N GLU A 300 16.68 -12.94 -4.21
CA GLU A 300 16.52 -12.19 -5.46
C GLU A 300 15.28 -12.65 -6.22
N PHE A 301 14.65 -11.71 -6.92
CA PHE A 301 13.52 -11.95 -7.79
C PHE A 301 13.90 -11.68 -9.24
N ASP A 302 13.28 -12.40 -10.16
CA ASP A 302 13.50 -12.19 -11.58
C ASP A 302 12.90 -10.84 -12.00
N LEU A 303 13.68 -10.01 -12.69
CA LEU A 303 13.14 -8.84 -13.35
C LEU A 303 12.34 -9.24 -14.60
N PRO A 304 11.32 -8.47 -15.00
CA PRO A 304 10.61 -8.71 -16.24
C PRO A 304 11.57 -8.64 -17.44
N GLU A 305 11.32 -9.46 -18.46
CA GLU A 305 12.05 -9.31 -19.72
C GLU A 305 11.75 -7.92 -20.31
N THR A 306 12.79 -7.11 -20.52
CA THR A 306 12.66 -5.83 -21.21
C THR A 306 12.21 -6.10 -22.64
N THR A 307 10.93 -5.90 -22.93
CA THR A 307 10.44 -5.83 -24.31
C THR A 307 10.93 -4.53 -24.93
N HIS A 308 12.13 -4.58 -25.54
CA HIS A 308 12.65 -3.55 -26.43
C HIS A 308 11.82 -3.41 -27.71
#